data_AF-A0A931TPM7-F1
#
_entry.id   AF-A0A931TPM7-F1
#
_cell.length_a   1.000
_cell.length_b   1.000
_cell.length_c   1.000
_cell.angle_alpha   90.00
_cell.angle_beta   90.00
_cell.angle_gamma   90.00
#
_symmetry.space_group_name_H-M   'P 1'
#
loop_
_entity.id
_entity.type
_entity.pdbx_description
1 polymer ?
#
loop_
_entity_poly.entity_id
_entity_poly.type
_entity_poly.pdbx_seq_one_letter_code
_entity_poly.pdbx_strand_id
1 'polypeptide(L)'
;MRKILLISFVTILFSCSISQKEKPQLETKENDKIIYPEAELSDEKSESAPFNIINTNISGNYMEFEVEYSGGCKEHDFKLIGEKNITKTQPPKRKITLIHNTFDDRCKSIVRKKIKFSISVLSNNGKLKPITLELINSNEIFSYMYE
;
A
#
# COMPACT_ATOMS: atom_id res chain seq x y z
N MET A 1 -31.32 26.13 72.60
CA MET A 1 -30.50 27.36 72.48
C MET A 1 -29.66 27.26 71.22
N ARG A 2 -29.71 28.31 70.40
CA ARG A 2 -29.07 28.45 69.10
C ARG A 2 -27.61 28.88 69.31
N LYS A 3 -26.64 28.18 68.71
CA LYS A 3 -25.39 28.79 68.21
C LYS A 3 -24.98 28.09 66.93
N ILE A 4 -25.23 28.79 65.83
CA ILE A 4 -24.60 28.58 64.54
C ILE A 4 -23.20 29.19 64.65
N LEU A 5 -22.17 28.48 64.19
CA LEU A 5 -20.92 29.11 63.76
C LEU A 5 -20.54 28.56 62.38
N LEU A 6 -20.62 29.44 61.40
CA LEU A 6 -20.04 29.33 60.06
C LEU A 6 -18.53 29.55 60.14
N ILE A 7 -17.75 28.84 59.32
CA ILE A 7 -16.48 29.21 58.64
C ILE A 7 -16.12 27.97 57.79
N SER A 8 -16.47 27.96 56.49
CA SER A 8 -15.70 28.49 55.34
C SER A 8 -14.60 27.54 54.83
N PHE A 9 -14.93 26.90 53.71
CA PHE A 9 -14.12 26.86 52.48
C PHE A 9 -12.73 26.22 52.55
N VAL A 10 -12.63 24.93 52.17
CA VAL A 10 -11.60 24.47 51.22
C VAL A 10 -12.17 23.28 50.43
N THR A 11 -12.54 23.54 49.18
CA THR A 11 -12.76 22.52 48.15
C THR A 11 -11.43 21.99 47.64
N ILE A 12 -11.16 20.70 47.79
CA ILE A 12 -10.19 20.00 46.93
C ILE A 12 -10.89 18.75 46.40
N LEU A 13 -11.47 18.92 45.20
CA LEU A 13 -11.88 17.82 44.33
C LEU A 13 -10.61 17.20 43.74
N PHE A 14 -10.05 16.18 44.39
CA PHE A 14 -9.13 15.25 43.71
C PHE A 14 -9.96 14.24 42.92
N SER A 15 -10.51 14.69 41.79
CA SER A 15 -10.98 13.82 40.73
C SER A 15 -9.74 13.31 39.98
N CYS A 16 -9.26 12.14 40.38
CA CYS A 16 -8.27 11.40 39.57
C CYS A 16 -9.00 10.85 38.34
N SER A 17 -9.01 11.61 37.26
CA SER A 17 -9.39 11.13 35.94
C SER A 17 -8.24 10.26 35.43
N ILE A 18 -8.32 8.95 35.68
CA ILE A 18 -7.49 7.96 35.01
C ILE A 18 -7.80 8.08 33.52
N SER A 19 -6.90 8.70 32.77
CA SER A 19 -7.00 8.80 31.32
C SER A 19 -6.56 7.44 30.76
N GLN A 20 -7.51 6.52 30.63
CA GLN A 20 -7.32 5.37 29.76
C GLN A 20 -7.19 5.93 28.35
N LYS A 21 -5.97 5.91 27.79
CA LYS A 21 -5.78 6.06 26.35
C LYS A 21 -6.46 4.85 25.72
N GLU A 22 -7.69 5.05 25.26
CA GLU A 22 -8.33 4.14 24.33
C GLU A 22 -7.36 3.92 23.17
N LYS A 23 -6.99 2.65 22.93
CA LYS A 23 -6.37 2.25 21.67
C LYS A 23 -7.27 2.75 20.55
N PRO A 24 -6.75 3.30 19.45
CA PRO A 24 -7.58 3.62 18.30
C PRO A 24 -8.40 2.38 17.95
N GLN A 25 -9.71 2.46 18.20
CA GLN A 25 -10.65 1.47 17.69
C GLN A 25 -10.55 1.59 16.18
N LEU A 26 -10.04 0.52 15.56
CA LEU A 26 -10.26 0.27 14.15
C LEU A 26 -11.78 0.14 14.01
N GLU A 27 -12.44 1.22 13.63
CA GLU A 27 -13.83 1.21 13.19
C GLU A 27 -13.90 0.27 11.98
N THR A 28 -14.30 -0.98 12.23
CA THR A 28 -14.68 -1.91 11.18
C THR A 28 -16.02 -1.45 10.63
N LYS A 29 -15.97 -0.63 9.58
CA LYS A 29 -17.10 -0.46 8.66
C LYS A 29 -17.21 -1.73 7.81
N GLU A 30 -18.35 -2.38 7.97
CA GLU A 30 -18.79 -3.53 7.19
C GLU A 30 -19.19 -3.05 5.78
N ASN A 31 -18.62 -3.70 4.75
CA ASN A 31 -18.94 -3.58 3.31
C ASN A 31 -18.39 -2.42 2.45
N ASP A 32 -17.22 -1.86 2.76
CA ASP A 32 -16.42 -1.20 1.71
C ASP A 32 -15.66 -2.27 0.91
N LYS A 33 -16.15 -2.59 -0.29
CA LYS A 33 -15.41 -3.44 -1.25
C LYS A 33 -14.06 -2.76 -1.50
N ILE A 34 -12.98 -3.33 -0.99
CA ILE A 34 -11.63 -2.80 -1.21
C ILE A 34 -11.34 -2.88 -2.72
N ILE A 35 -11.29 -1.71 -3.37
CA ILE A 35 -10.91 -1.59 -4.79
C ILE A 35 -9.40 -1.44 -4.82
N TYR A 36 -8.71 -2.46 -5.32
CA TYR A 36 -7.28 -2.39 -5.59
C TYR A 36 -7.04 -1.77 -6.97
N PRO A 37 -6.01 -0.93 -7.15
CA PRO A 37 -5.62 -0.45 -8.46
C PRO A 37 -5.33 -1.63 -9.39
N GLU A 38 -5.70 -1.49 -10.66
CA GLU A 38 -5.36 -2.47 -11.69
C GLU A 38 -3.99 -2.15 -12.27
N ALA A 39 -3.21 -3.18 -12.60
CA ALA A 39 -2.05 -3.00 -13.45
C ALA A 39 -2.47 -2.47 -14.82
N GLU A 40 -1.56 -1.79 -15.51
CA GLU A 40 -1.82 -1.23 -16.84
C GLU A 40 -0.93 -1.91 -17.88
N LEU A 41 -1.42 -2.02 -19.12
CA LEU A 41 -0.59 -2.46 -20.25
C LEU A 41 -0.14 -1.24 -21.06
N SER A 42 1.15 -0.93 -20.99
CA SER A 42 1.74 0.19 -21.71
C SER A 42 3.17 -0.12 -22.15
N ASP A 43 3.56 0.43 -23.30
CA ASP A 43 4.96 0.45 -23.75
C ASP A 43 5.56 1.86 -23.58
N GLU A 44 4.78 2.80 -23.02
CA GLU A 44 5.26 4.14 -22.72
C GLU A 44 6.26 4.09 -21.56
N LYS A 45 7.39 4.77 -21.73
CA LYS A 45 8.37 4.92 -20.68
C LYS A 45 7.92 6.05 -19.76
N SER A 46 7.82 5.76 -18.47
CA SER A 46 7.62 6.76 -17.44
C SER A 46 8.87 6.86 -16.58
N GLU A 47 9.19 8.08 -16.15
CA GLU A 47 10.20 8.27 -15.11
C GLU A 47 9.67 7.72 -13.79
N SER A 48 10.56 7.11 -13.01
CA SER A 48 10.26 6.65 -11.66
C SER A 48 11.19 7.31 -10.67
N ALA A 49 10.61 7.87 -9.62
CA ALA A 49 11.37 8.29 -8.46
C ALA A 49 12.04 7.07 -7.79
N PRO A 50 13.13 7.27 -7.02
CA PRO A 50 13.80 6.18 -6.32
C PRO A 50 12.96 5.61 -5.17
N PHE A 51 12.92 4.29 -5.08
CA PHE A 51 12.34 3.53 -3.99
C PHE A 51 13.03 2.17 -3.87
N ASN A 52 12.84 1.50 -2.74
CA ASN A 52 13.29 0.13 -2.50
C ASN A 52 12.08 -0.80 -2.48
N ILE A 53 12.21 -1.97 -3.09
CA ILE A 53 11.28 -3.08 -2.90
C ILE A 53 11.83 -3.93 -1.77
N ILE A 54 11.05 -4.07 -0.70
CA ILE A 54 11.42 -4.87 0.47
C ILE A 54 10.88 -6.29 0.34
N ASN A 55 9.68 -6.45 -0.21
CA ASN A 55 9.07 -7.74 -0.47
C ASN A 55 8.10 -7.66 -1.65
N THR A 56 7.97 -8.77 -2.39
CA THR A 56 6.99 -8.93 -3.47
C THR A 56 6.35 -10.30 -3.35
N ASN A 57 5.03 -10.39 -3.47
CA ASN A 57 4.32 -11.67 -3.48
C ASN A 57 3.13 -11.67 -4.44
N ILE A 58 2.80 -12.83 -5.00
CA ILE A 58 1.57 -13.06 -5.76
C ILE A 58 0.62 -13.92 -4.93
N SER A 59 -0.64 -13.51 -4.87
CA SER A 59 -1.73 -14.30 -4.30
C SER A 59 -2.96 -14.15 -5.19
N GLY A 60 -3.29 -15.23 -5.89
CA GLY A 60 -4.28 -15.25 -6.96
C GLY A 60 -4.03 -14.21 -8.04
N ASN A 61 -5.06 -13.43 -8.35
CA ASN A 61 -4.99 -12.35 -9.35
C ASN A 61 -4.40 -11.04 -8.80
N TYR A 62 -3.66 -11.09 -7.69
CA TYR A 62 -3.08 -9.91 -7.07
C TYR A 62 -1.58 -10.06 -6.84
N MET A 63 -0.86 -8.96 -7.08
CA MET A 63 0.54 -8.80 -6.69
C MET A 63 0.64 -7.74 -5.59
N GLU A 64 1.25 -8.08 -4.47
CA GLU A 64 1.50 -7.20 -3.35
C GLU A 64 2.99 -6.86 -3.28
N PHE A 65 3.28 -5.58 -3.07
CA PHE A 65 4.60 -5.04 -2.85
C PHE A 65 4.66 -4.41 -1.46
N GLU A 66 5.75 -4.65 -0.74
CA GLU A 66 6.17 -3.80 0.36
C GLU A 66 7.32 -2.92 -0.14
N VAL A 67 7.12 -1.61 -0.13
CA VAL A 67 8.09 -0.64 -0.63
C VAL A 67 8.54 0.32 0.47
N GLU A 68 9.74 0.85 0.31
CA GLU A 68 10.30 1.91 1.15
C GLU A 68 10.81 3.06 0.28
N TYR A 69 10.46 4.30 0.61
CA TYR A 69 10.86 5.49 -0.16
C TYR A 69 10.97 6.73 0.72
N SER A 70 11.68 7.75 0.22
CA SER A 70 11.75 9.07 0.86
C SER A 70 10.54 9.93 0.48
N GLY A 71 9.96 10.65 1.44
CA GLY A 71 8.83 11.58 1.24
C GLY A 71 7.74 11.40 2.29
N GLY A 72 6.48 11.51 1.88
CA GLY A 72 5.31 11.28 2.73
C GLY A 72 4.65 12.54 3.26
N CYS A 73 5.13 13.72 2.87
CA CYS A 73 4.44 14.97 3.10
C CYS A 73 3.34 15.21 2.04
N LYS A 74 3.46 14.59 0.86
CA LYS A 74 2.40 14.48 -0.15
C LYS A 74 2.01 13.03 -0.36
N GLU A 75 0.82 12.82 -0.93
CA GLU A 75 0.45 11.49 -1.41
C GLU A 75 1.33 11.10 -2.59
N HIS A 76 1.88 9.89 -2.54
CA HIS A 76 2.71 9.32 -3.60
C HIS A 76 1.90 8.26 -4.35
N ASP A 77 2.00 8.28 -5.67
CA ASP A 77 1.32 7.32 -6.54
C ASP A 77 2.28 6.21 -6.99
N PHE A 78 1.73 5.02 -7.14
CA PHE A 78 2.42 3.86 -7.67
C PHE A 78 1.60 3.21 -8.76
N LYS A 79 2.25 2.88 -9.87
CA LYS A 79 1.62 2.17 -10.99
C LYS A 79 2.40 0.92 -11.33
N LEU A 80 1.69 -0.17 -11.59
CA LEU A 80 2.27 -1.40 -12.10
C LEU A 80 2.02 -1.49 -13.60
N ILE A 81 3.07 -1.34 -14.40
CA ILE A 81 2.99 -1.34 -15.86
C ILE A 81 3.54 -2.67 -16.39
N GLY A 82 2.75 -3.39 -17.19
CA GLY A 82 3.22 -4.51 -17.99
C GLY A 82 3.43 -4.10 -19.45
N GLU A 83 4.52 -4.57 -20.05
CA GLU A 83 4.72 -4.40 -21.49
C GLU A 83 3.58 -5.07 -22.27
N LYS A 84 3.11 -4.43 -23.35
CA LYS A 84 2.05 -5.00 -24.20
C LYS A 84 2.54 -6.28 -24.85
N ASN A 85 3.81 -6.28 -25.25
CA ASN A 85 4.46 -7.42 -25.88
C ASN A 85 4.82 -8.51 -24.86
N ILE A 86 4.63 -9.77 -25.27
CA ILE A 86 5.06 -10.95 -24.52
C ILE A 86 6.18 -11.62 -25.32
N THR A 87 7.29 -11.93 -24.66
CA THR A 87 8.39 -12.68 -25.27
C THR A 87 7.97 -14.12 -25.50
N LYS A 88 8.27 -14.66 -26.69
CA LYS A 88 7.94 -16.03 -27.12
C LYS A 88 8.88 -17.08 -26.47
N THR A 89 8.98 -17.08 -25.15
CA THR A 89 9.61 -18.12 -24.34
C THR A 89 8.59 -19.20 -23.95
N GLN A 90 9.05 -20.28 -23.31
CA GLN A 90 8.19 -21.30 -22.73
C GLN A 90 8.48 -21.44 -21.22
N PRO A 91 7.59 -20.95 -20.33
CA PRO A 91 6.35 -20.22 -20.60
C PRO A 91 6.61 -18.81 -21.19
N PRO A 92 5.60 -18.18 -21.83
CA PRO A 92 5.73 -16.82 -22.33
C PRO A 92 6.09 -15.84 -21.20
N LYS A 93 6.89 -14.82 -21.51
CA LYS A 93 7.38 -13.88 -20.50
C LYS A 93 6.91 -12.45 -20.78
N ARG A 94 6.36 -11.79 -19.77
CA ARG A 94 6.01 -10.36 -19.78
C ARG A 94 6.87 -9.62 -18.77
N LYS A 95 7.44 -8.50 -19.20
CA LYS A 95 8.14 -7.59 -18.30
C LYS A 95 7.14 -6.68 -17.61
N ILE A 96 7.36 -6.44 -16.33
CA ILE A 96 6.54 -5.57 -15.50
C ILE A 96 7.44 -4.59 -14.74
N THR A 97 6.98 -3.37 -14.56
CA THR A 97 7.72 -2.31 -13.86
C THR A 97 6.78 -1.60 -12.90
N LEU A 98 7.19 -1.49 -11.64
CA LEU A 98 6.56 -0.62 -10.66
C LEU A 98 7.16 0.78 -10.80
N ILE A 99 6.30 1.77 -11.04
CA ILE A 99 6.65 3.17 -11.23
C ILE A 99 6.20 3.96 -10.02
N HIS A 100 7.09 4.80 -9.47
CA HIS A 100 6.82 5.67 -8.32
C HIS A 100 6.80 7.14 -8.73
N ASN A 101 5.69 7.84 -8.42
CA ASN A 101 5.55 9.28 -8.59
C ASN A 101 5.41 9.99 -7.23
N THR A 102 6.25 11.01 -6.99
CA THR A 102 6.28 11.79 -5.74
C THR A 102 5.50 13.12 -5.81
N PHE A 103 5.04 13.53 -6.99
CA PHE A 103 4.41 14.84 -7.23
C PHE A 103 5.18 16.02 -6.62
N ASP A 104 6.51 16.03 -6.82
CA ASP A 104 7.45 17.01 -6.27
C ASP A 104 7.43 17.08 -4.73
N ASP A 105 7.29 15.96 -4.03
CA ASP A 105 7.54 15.90 -2.60
C ASP A 105 9.05 16.00 -2.32
N ARG A 106 9.42 16.98 -1.48
CA ARG A 106 10.82 17.25 -1.07
C ARG A 106 11.11 16.80 0.36
N CYS A 107 10.12 16.22 1.02
CA CYS A 107 10.21 15.67 2.36
C CYS A 107 11.24 14.53 2.40
N LYS A 108 11.96 14.42 3.52
CA LYS A 108 13.08 13.45 3.69
C LYS A 108 12.76 12.35 4.70
N SER A 109 11.49 12.22 5.06
CA SER A 109 11.03 11.13 5.93
C SER A 109 11.07 9.81 5.16
N ILE A 110 11.36 8.71 5.85
CA ILE A 110 11.29 7.37 5.27
C ILE A 110 9.90 6.81 5.49
N VAL A 111 9.25 6.39 4.40
CA VAL A 111 7.92 5.79 4.41
C VAL A 111 8.03 4.34 3.97
N ARG A 112 7.39 3.44 4.71
CA ARG A 112 7.21 2.03 4.35
C ARG A 112 5.73 1.75 4.11
N LYS A 113 5.40 1.22 2.93
CA LYS A 113 4.01 1.08 2.48
C LYS A 113 3.80 -0.29 1.82
N LYS A 114 2.65 -0.90 2.09
CA LYS A 114 2.15 -2.05 1.32
C LYS A 114 1.19 -1.57 0.24
N ILE A 115 1.38 -2.08 -0.96
CA ILE A 115 0.59 -1.70 -2.15
C ILE A 115 0.21 -2.99 -2.86
N LYS A 116 -1.06 -3.13 -3.24
CA LYS A 116 -1.58 -4.33 -3.89
C LYS A 116 -2.25 -3.96 -5.20
N PHE A 117 -1.88 -4.64 -6.27
CA PHE A 117 -2.42 -4.44 -7.61
C PHE A 117 -3.15 -5.68 -8.09
N SER A 118 -4.27 -5.48 -8.79
CA SER A 118 -4.83 -6.54 -9.64
C SER A 118 -3.92 -6.76 -10.85
N ILE A 119 -3.52 -8.00 -11.10
CA ILE A 119 -2.63 -8.39 -12.20
C ILE A 119 -3.36 -9.22 -13.27
N SER A 120 -4.69 -9.26 -13.24
CA SER A 120 -5.51 -9.97 -14.23
C SER A 120 -5.17 -9.61 -15.67
N VAL A 121 -5.00 -8.31 -15.96
CA VAL A 121 -4.64 -7.81 -17.29
C VAL A 121 -3.26 -8.27 -17.76
N LEU A 122 -2.37 -8.64 -16.82
CA LEU A 122 -1.02 -9.11 -17.12
C LEU A 122 -0.98 -10.58 -17.53
N SER A 123 -2.12 -11.26 -17.57
CA SER A 123 -2.23 -12.63 -18.08
C SER A 123 -2.06 -12.68 -19.61
N ASN A 124 -1.87 -13.89 -20.14
CA ASN A 124 -1.84 -14.13 -21.59
C ASN A 124 -3.27 -14.33 -22.13
N ASN A 125 -4.04 -13.23 -22.22
CA ASN A 125 -5.42 -13.21 -22.71
C ASN A 125 -6.40 -14.07 -21.88
N GLY A 126 -6.23 -14.13 -20.54
CA GLY A 126 -7.11 -14.91 -19.66
C GLY A 126 -7.07 -16.43 -19.89
N LYS A 127 -6.08 -16.94 -20.65
CA LYS A 127 -5.91 -18.39 -20.82
C LYS A 127 -5.35 -18.98 -19.53
N LEU A 128 -5.85 -20.16 -19.14
CA LEU A 128 -5.34 -21.01 -18.04
C LEU A 128 -3.96 -21.62 -18.38
N LYS A 129 -3.01 -20.78 -18.79
CA LYS A 129 -1.62 -21.16 -19.04
C LYS A 129 -0.72 -20.22 -18.24
N PRO A 130 0.35 -20.75 -17.62
CA PRO A 130 1.28 -19.91 -16.89
C PRO A 130 1.95 -18.90 -17.82
N ILE A 131 2.12 -17.69 -17.32
CA ILE A 131 2.98 -16.65 -17.88
C ILE A 131 4.04 -16.31 -16.83
N THR A 132 5.25 -16.02 -17.28
CA THR A 132 6.30 -15.49 -16.42
C THR A 132 6.20 -13.97 -16.38
N LEU A 133 6.15 -13.39 -15.19
CA LEU A 133 6.26 -11.96 -14.96
C LEU A 133 7.68 -11.64 -14.47
N GLU A 134 8.40 -10.83 -15.23
CA GLU A 134 9.76 -10.37 -14.89
C GLU A 134 9.68 -8.93 -14.36
N LEU A 135 9.93 -8.76 -13.07
CA LEU A 135 9.90 -7.47 -12.40
C LEU A 135 11.21 -6.74 -12.63
N ILE A 136 11.18 -5.70 -13.46
CA ILE A 136 12.38 -4.98 -13.90
C ILE A 136 13.08 -4.27 -12.74
N ASN A 137 12.34 -3.76 -11.76
CA ASN A 137 12.91 -3.02 -10.63
C ASN A 137 13.86 -3.86 -9.76
N SER A 138 13.63 -5.18 -9.64
CA SER A 138 14.42 -6.10 -8.80
C SER A 138 15.05 -7.27 -9.55
N ASN A 139 14.75 -7.43 -10.85
CA ASN A 139 15.08 -8.60 -11.67
C ASN A 139 14.51 -9.93 -11.13
N GLU A 140 13.46 -9.85 -10.29
CA GLU A 140 12.75 -11.02 -9.81
C GLU A 140 11.80 -11.57 -10.87
N ILE A 141 11.56 -12.87 -10.80
CA ILE A 141 10.75 -13.60 -11.77
C ILE A 141 9.66 -14.36 -11.03
N PHE A 142 8.41 -14.15 -11.44
CA PHE A 142 7.25 -14.80 -10.85
C PHE A 142 6.53 -15.65 -11.90
N SER A 143 6.13 -16.86 -11.51
CA SER A 143 5.18 -17.65 -12.29
C SER A 143 3.77 -17.22 -11.91
N TYR A 144 2.97 -16.83 -12.90
CA TYR A 144 1.60 -16.39 -12.70
C TYR A 144 0.64 -17.19 -13.57
N MET A 145 -0.43 -17.66 -12.96
CA MET A 145 -1.56 -18.29 -13.63
C MET A 145 -2.82 -17.52 -13.24
N TYR A 146 -3.57 -17.09 -14.24
CA TYR A 146 -4.84 -16.39 -14.02
C TYR A 146 -5.84 -17.33 -13.32
N GLU A 147 -6.46 -16.85 -12.24
CA GLU A 147 -7.50 -17.54 -11.47
C GLU A 147 -8.91 -17.11 -11.85
#